data_AF-A0A2V8CIG4-F1
#
_entry.id   AF-A0A2V8CIG4-F1
#
_cell.length_a   1.000
_cell.length_b   1.000
_cell.length_c   1.000
_cell.angle_alpha   90.00
_cell.angle_beta   90.00
_cell.angle_gamma   90.00
#
_symmetry.space_group_name_H-M   'P 1'
#
loop_
_entity.id
_entity.type
_entity.pdbx_description
1 polymer ?
#
loop_
_entity_poly.entity_id
_entity_poly.type
_entity_poly.pdbx_seq_one_letter_code
_entity_poly.pdbx_strand_id
1 'polypeptide(L)'
;MNCVFCDRLTRGNLVAANELAAAFPDAFPLNDGHCLIVPRRHEADFLVLTAEEQAAIWALVPAVRRHVEQTGVPDGYNIGINVGEAAGQTVAHAHLHVIPRYRADVPDPRGGIRWIIPAKAQYWGKP
;
A
#
# COMPACT_ATOMS: atom_id res chain seq x y z
N MET A 1 -13.40 19.46 -1.64
CA MET A 1 -12.68 18.41 -0.88
C MET A 1 -11.28 18.33 -1.44
N ASN A 2 -10.25 18.71 -0.68
CA ASN A 2 -8.88 18.87 -1.16
C ASN A 2 -8.07 17.60 -0.81
N CYS A 3 -8.35 16.48 -1.49
CA CYS A 3 -7.70 15.19 -1.24
C CYS A 3 -6.80 14.82 -2.40
N VAL A 4 -5.51 14.59 -2.12
CA VAL A 4 -4.52 14.22 -3.14
C VAL A 4 -4.87 12.93 -3.87
N PHE A 5 -5.51 11.96 -3.22
CA PHE A 5 -5.92 10.71 -3.88
C PHE A 5 -7.15 10.91 -4.76
N CYS A 6 -8.13 11.73 -4.34
CA CYS A 6 -9.25 12.10 -5.22
C CYS A 6 -8.74 12.79 -6.49
N ASP A 7 -7.76 13.68 -6.37
CA ASP A 7 -7.14 14.33 -7.53
C ASP A 7 -6.39 13.33 -8.42
N ARG A 8 -5.74 12.32 -7.83
CA ARG A 8 -5.08 11.25 -8.60
C ARG A 8 -6.08 10.39 -9.36
N LEU A 9 -7.24 10.11 -8.77
CA LEU A 9 -8.32 9.35 -9.41
C LEU A 9 -8.88 10.05 -10.65
N THR A 10 -8.91 11.39 -10.68
CA THR A 10 -9.42 12.16 -11.84
C THR A 10 -8.38 12.34 -12.94
N ARG A 11 -7.08 12.36 -12.62
CA ARG A 11 -6.00 12.55 -13.61
C ARG A 11 -5.74 11.36 -14.53
N GLY A 12 -6.27 10.16 -14.23
CA GLY A 12 -6.26 9.01 -15.15
C GLY A 12 -4.94 8.24 -15.31
N ASN A 13 -3.83 8.68 -14.70
CA ASN A 13 -2.56 7.94 -14.68
C ASN A 13 -2.59 6.79 -13.66
N LEU A 14 -3.44 5.81 -13.92
CA LEU A 14 -3.72 4.65 -13.07
C LEU A 14 -2.99 3.41 -13.60
N VAL A 15 -2.50 2.58 -12.68
CA VAL A 15 -1.89 1.27 -12.97
C VAL A 15 -2.96 0.22 -13.27
N ALA A 16 -4.02 0.24 -12.48
CA ALA A 16 -5.16 -0.66 -12.60
C ALA A 16 -6.38 0.01 -11.97
N ALA A 17 -7.57 -0.35 -12.40
CA ALA A 17 -8.80 0.13 -11.79
C ALA A 17 -9.94 -0.85 -12.00
N ASN A 18 -10.93 -0.75 -11.13
CA ASN A 18 -12.24 -1.37 -11.30
C ASN A 18 -13.34 -0.34 -10.93
N GLU A 19 -14.56 -0.82 -10.74
CA GLU A 19 -15.72 0.03 -10.43
C GLU A 19 -15.60 0.76 -9.10
N LEU A 20 -14.95 0.17 -8.09
CA LEU A 20 -14.95 0.69 -6.72
C LEU A 20 -13.56 1.12 -6.22
N ALA A 21 -12.49 0.78 -6.92
CA ALA A 21 -11.12 1.07 -6.52
C ALA A 21 -10.21 1.38 -7.71
N ALA A 22 -9.07 2.01 -7.44
CA ALA A 22 -8.01 2.21 -8.40
C ALA A 22 -6.64 2.17 -7.75
N ALA A 23 -5.64 1.82 -8.56
CA ALA A 23 -4.25 1.73 -8.17
C ALA A 23 -3.40 2.74 -8.95
N PHE A 24 -2.40 3.32 -8.29
CA PHE A 24 -1.43 4.21 -8.93
C PHE A 24 -0.09 4.18 -8.18
N PRO A 25 1.02 4.61 -8.81
CA PRO A 25 2.33 4.66 -8.15
C PRO A 25 2.32 5.69 -7.02
N ASP A 26 3.00 5.36 -5.93
CA ASP A 26 3.26 6.28 -4.82
C ASP A 26 4.19 7.41 -5.31
N ALA A 27 3.94 8.64 -4.85
CA ALA A 27 4.79 9.79 -5.17
C ALA A 27 6.10 9.80 -4.38
N PHE A 28 6.14 9.11 -3.24
CA PHE A 28 7.28 8.96 -2.34
C PHE A 28 7.51 7.46 -2.05
N PRO A 29 7.97 6.70 -3.06
CA PRO A 29 8.05 5.25 -2.97
C PRO A 29 9.10 4.81 -1.93
N LEU A 30 8.78 3.76 -1.15
CA LEU A 30 9.75 3.08 -0.28
C LEU A 30 10.76 2.25 -1.08
N ASN A 31 10.33 1.73 -2.23
CA ASN A 31 11.12 0.98 -3.20
C ASN A 31 10.51 1.18 -4.59
N ASP A 32 11.30 0.93 -5.62
CA ASP A 32 10.83 0.99 -7.01
C ASP A 32 9.59 0.09 -7.20
N GLY A 33 8.56 0.66 -7.83
CA GLY A 33 7.26 0.00 -8.03
C GLY A 33 6.29 0.08 -6.85
N HIS A 34 6.61 0.79 -5.75
CA HIS A 34 5.64 1.03 -4.67
C HIS A 34 4.37 1.70 -5.22
N CYS A 35 3.24 1.03 -5.04
CA CYS A 35 1.93 1.50 -5.48
C CYS A 35 0.95 1.58 -4.31
N LEU A 36 -0.03 2.46 -4.46
CA LEU A 36 -1.18 2.59 -3.58
C LEU A 36 -2.43 2.10 -4.31
N ILE A 37 -3.31 1.39 -3.60
CA ILE A 37 -4.66 1.05 -4.07
C ILE A 37 -5.67 1.73 -3.15
N VAL A 38 -6.57 2.53 -3.72
CA VAL A 38 -7.52 3.36 -2.96
C VAL A 38 -8.96 3.08 -3.43
N PRO A 39 -9.97 3.19 -2.53
CA PRO A 39 -11.37 3.18 -2.95
C PRO A 39 -11.67 4.47 -3.73
N ARG A 40 -12.62 4.41 -4.66
CA ARG A 40 -13.09 5.60 -5.38
C ARG A 40 -13.88 6.54 -4.48
N ARG A 41 -14.66 5.98 -3.55
CA ARG A 41 -15.31 6.76 -2.49
C ARG A 41 -14.24 7.36 -1.58
N HIS A 42 -14.39 8.64 -1.28
CA HIS A 42 -13.53 9.31 -0.30
C HIS A 42 -13.95 8.87 1.10
N GLU A 43 -13.16 7.97 1.69
CA GLU A 43 -13.34 7.46 3.04
C GLU A 43 -11.96 7.31 3.67
N ALA A 44 -11.76 7.83 4.87
CA ALA A 44 -10.47 7.79 5.56
C ALA A 44 -10.24 6.44 6.23
N ASP A 45 -11.29 5.88 6.83
CA ASP A 45 -11.18 4.65 7.63
C ASP A 45 -11.42 3.41 6.75
N PHE A 46 -10.37 2.60 6.58
CA PHE A 46 -10.48 1.35 5.83
C PHE A 46 -11.49 0.39 6.46
N LEU A 47 -11.64 0.41 7.79
CA LEU A 47 -12.47 -0.53 8.54
C LEU A 47 -13.97 -0.25 8.39
N VAL A 48 -14.36 0.93 7.87
CA VAL A 48 -15.77 1.26 7.58
C VAL A 48 -16.13 1.14 6.10
N LEU A 49 -15.17 0.77 5.24
CA LEU A 49 -15.45 0.41 3.86
C LEU A 49 -16.39 -0.79 3.79
N THR A 50 -17.27 -0.82 2.79
CA THR A 50 -18.14 -1.98 2.58
C THR A 50 -17.32 -3.21 2.19
N ALA A 51 -17.91 -4.40 2.34
CA ALA A 51 -17.24 -5.64 1.95
C ALA A 51 -16.86 -5.63 0.46
N GLU A 52 -17.69 -5.03 -0.39
CA GLU A 52 -17.47 -4.87 -1.83
C GLU A 52 -16.31 -3.93 -2.13
N GLU A 53 -16.21 -2.81 -1.39
CA GLU A 53 -15.09 -1.87 -1.53
C GLU A 53 -13.76 -2.51 -1.12
N GLN A 54 -13.74 -3.22 0.01
CA GLN A 54 -12.54 -3.94 0.47
C GLN A 54 -12.14 -5.03 -0.53
N ALA A 55 -13.11 -5.81 -1.03
CA ALA A 55 -12.86 -6.83 -2.04
C ALA A 55 -12.33 -6.22 -3.35
N ALA A 56 -12.88 -5.08 -3.77
CA ALA A 56 -12.44 -4.38 -4.98
C ALA A 56 -11.00 -3.86 -4.85
N ILE A 57 -10.58 -3.39 -3.67
CA ILE A 57 -9.18 -3.01 -3.40
C ILE A 57 -8.27 -4.24 -3.53
N TRP A 58 -8.60 -5.34 -2.86
CA TRP A 58 -7.80 -6.57 -2.92
C TRP A 58 -7.72 -7.18 -4.32
N ALA A 59 -8.79 -7.09 -5.10
CA ALA A 59 -8.83 -7.59 -6.48
C ALA A 59 -7.80 -6.90 -7.41
N LEU A 60 -7.31 -5.70 -7.06
CA LEU A 60 -6.30 -4.98 -7.84
C LEU A 60 -4.86 -5.36 -7.49
N VAL A 61 -4.60 -6.02 -6.36
CA VAL A 61 -3.23 -6.41 -5.94
C VAL A 61 -2.50 -7.26 -7.01
N PRO A 62 -3.12 -8.28 -7.64
CA PRO A 62 -2.46 -9.04 -8.70
C PRO A 62 -2.14 -8.19 -9.94
N ALA A 63 -2.98 -7.21 -10.27
CA ALA A 63 -2.73 -6.32 -11.40
C ALA A 63 -1.57 -5.36 -11.11
N VAL A 64 -1.49 -4.83 -9.90
CA VAL A 64 -0.33 -4.04 -9.44
C VAL A 64 0.95 -4.86 -9.48
N ARG A 65 0.93 -6.10 -8.96
CA ARG A 65 2.09 -7.00 -9.04
C ARG A 65 2.56 -7.19 -10.48
N ARG A 66 1.65 -7.51 -11.41
CA ARG A 66 2.00 -7.68 -12.82
C ARG A 66 2.59 -6.42 -13.44
N HIS A 67 2.12 -5.24 -13.03
CA HIS A 67 2.68 -3.97 -13.49
C HIS A 67 4.11 -3.76 -12.98
N VAL A 68 4.36 -3.97 -11.69
CA VAL A 68 5.71 -3.90 -11.10
C VAL A 68 6.68 -4.87 -11.79
N GLU A 69 6.19 -6.08 -12.09
CA GLU A 69 6.97 -7.12 -12.75
C GLU A 69 7.39 -6.78 -14.20
N GLN A 70 6.82 -5.71 -14.81
CA GLN A 70 7.24 -5.23 -16.13
C GLN A 70 8.58 -4.47 -16.07
N THR A 71 8.94 -3.90 -14.92
CA THR A 71 10.14 -3.07 -14.76
C THR A 71 11.24 -3.74 -13.95
N GLY A 72 10.95 -4.87 -13.30
CA GLY A 72 11.92 -5.67 -12.55
C GLY A 72 11.26 -6.83 -11.84
N VAL A 73 12.02 -7.74 -11.22
CA VAL A 73 11.46 -8.90 -10.49
C VAL A 73 11.75 -8.72 -9.00
N PRO A 74 10.75 -8.34 -8.18
CA PRO A 74 10.92 -8.23 -6.73
C PRO A 74 11.15 -9.61 -6.10
N ASP A 75 11.97 -9.65 -5.04
CA ASP A 75 12.21 -10.84 -4.22
C ASP A 75 11.10 -11.10 -3.19
N GLY A 76 10.23 -10.11 -2.97
CA GLY A 76 9.12 -10.20 -2.04
C GLY A 76 8.25 -8.94 -2.05
N TYR A 77 7.27 -8.89 -1.14
CA TYR A 77 6.38 -7.75 -0.98
C TYR A 77 6.04 -7.52 0.49
N ASN A 78 5.88 -6.25 0.87
CA ASN A 78 5.08 -5.86 2.02
C ASN A 78 3.77 -5.25 1.52
N ILE A 79 2.66 -5.73 2.08
CA ILE A 79 1.32 -5.28 1.74
C ILE A 79 0.64 -4.90 3.05
N GLY A 80 0.11 -3.69 3.16
CA GLY A 80 -0.39 -3.18 4.44
C GLY A 80 -1.18 -1.89 4.34
N ILE A 81 -1.93 -1.59 5.40
CA ILE A 81 -2.83 -0.45 5.52
C ILE A 81 -2.58 0.19 6.87
N ASN A 82 -2.45 1.52 6.89
CA ASN A 82 -2.47 2.30 8.12
C ASN A 82 -3.89 2.85 8.32
N VAL A 83 -4.47 2.61 9.51
CA VAL A 83 -5.80 3.11 9.85
C VAL A 83 -5.69 4.03 11.07
N GLY A 84 -6.00 5.31 10.86
CA GLY A 84 -5.86 6.36 11.87
C GLY A 84 -4.45 6.90 12.01
N GLU A 85 -4.36 8.12 12.56
CA GLU A 85 -3.10 8.86 12.72
C GLU A 85 -2.07 8.11 13.58
N ALA A 86 -2.52 7.45 14.65
CA ALA A 86 -1.65 6.67 15.54
C ALA A 86 -0.98 5.47 14.84
N ALA A 87 -1.56 4.97 13.74
CA ALA A 87 -0.97 3.93 12.90
C ALA A 87 -0.08 4.50 11.78
N GLY A 88 0.08 5.83 11.71
CA GLY A 88 0.87 6.51 10.68
C GLY A 88 0.09 6.86 9.41
N GLN A 89 -1.25 6.90 9.44
CA GLN A 89 -2.03 7.38 8.31
C GLN A 89 -1.91 8.90 8.17
N THR A 90 -1.34 9.37 7.05
CA THR A 90 -1.12 10.80 6.78
C THR A 90 -2.13 11.39 5.81
N VAL A 91 -2.59 10.60 4.83
CA VAL A 91 -3.66 10.98 3.92
C VAL A 91 -4.97 10.37 4.43
N ALA A 92 -5.95 11.24 4.72
CA ALA A 92 -7.29 10.87 5.18
C ALA A 92 -8.17 10.30 4.05
N HIS A 93 -7.66 9.28 3.37
CA HIS A 93 -8.33 8.48 2.38
C HIS A 93 -7.67 7.10 2.43
N ALA A 94 -8.44 6.07 2.74
CA ALA A 94 -7.98 4.69 2.91
C ALA A 94 -7.13 4.25 1.71
N HIS A 95 -5.99 3.61 1.99
CA HIS A 95 -5.07 3.18 0.95
C HIS A 95 -4.32 1.92 1.39
N LEU A 96 -4.29 0.94 0.50
CA LEU A 96 -3.47 -0.26 0.62
C LEU A 96 -2.14 -0.01 -0.06
N HIS A 97 -1.05 -0.12 0.71
CA HIS A 97 0.30 -0.13 0.20
C HIS A 97 0.61 -1.49 -0.41
N VAL A 98 1.20 -1.49 -1.61
CA VAL A 98 1.83 -2.66 -2.23
C VAL A 98 3.28 -2.28 -2.49
N ILE A 99 4.18 -2.71 -1.60
CA ILE A 99 5.59 -2.32 -1.58
C ILE A 99 6.44 -3.51 -2.05
N PRO A 100 7.04 -3.44 -3.24
CA PRO A 100 8.02 -4.43 -3.68
C PRO A 100 9.23 -4.44 -2.76
N ARG A 101 9.80 -5.62 -2.52
CA ARG A 101 11.01 -5.84 -1.72
C ARG A 101 12.07 -6.50 -2.56
N TYR A 102 13.31 -6.09 -2.34
CA TYR A 102 14.48 -6.57 -3.07
C TYR A 102 15.54 -7.02 -2.08
N ARG A 103 16.32 -8.04 -2.43
CA ARG A 103 17.46 -8.45 -1.58
C ARG A 103 18.38 -7.26 -1.34
N ALA A 104 18.80 -7.11 -0.08
CA ALA A 104 19.66 -6.04 0.40
C ALA A 104 19.08 -4.61 0.33
N ASP A 105 17.76 -4.45 0.14
CA ASP A 105 17.10 -3.14 0.29
C ASP A 105 17.14 -2.62 1.75
N VAL A 106 17.29 -3.54 2.72
CA VAL A 106 17.58 -3.26 4.12
C VAL A 106 18.60 -4.26 4.68
N PRO A 107 19.35 -3.93 5.75
CA PRO A 107 20.34 -4.83 6.34
C PRO A 107 19.77 -6.16 6.90
N ASP A 108 18.59 -6.12 7.53
CA ASP A 108 17.91 -7.31 8.08
C ASP A 108 16.39 -7.21 7.86
N PRO A 109 15.81 -7.96 6.91
CA PRO A 109 14.38 -7.88 6.60
C PRO A 109 13.49 -8.68 7.57
N ARG A 110 14.06 -9.47 8.49
CA ARG A 110 13.29 -10.32 9.40
C ARG A 110 12.33 -9.48 10.24
N GLY A 111 11.18 -10.03 10.57
CA GLY A 111 10.14 -9.35 11.36
C GLY A 111 9.20 -8.45 10.54
N GLY A 112 9.61 -7.93 9.38
CA GLY A 112 8.73 -7.20 8.45
C GLY A 112 7.86 -6.14 9.15
N ILE A 113 6.54 -6.36 9.20
CA ILE A 113 5.56 -5.45 9.82
C ILE A 113 5.85 -5.12 11.30
N ARG A 114 6.61 -5.95 12.01
CA ARG A 114 7.00 -5.68 13.40
C ARG A 114 7.86 -4.43 13.56
N TRP A 115 8.52 -3.99 12.49
CA TRP A 115 9.32 -2.77 12.47
C TRP A 115 8.50 -1.47 12.63
N ILE A 116 7.16 -1.55 12.62
CA ILE A 116 6.28 -0.44 13.03
C ILE A 116 6.58 -0.01 14.49
N ILE A 117 7.00 -0.94 15.35
CA ILE A 117 7.50 -0.62 16.70
C ILE A 117 8.94 -1.15 16.79
N PRO A 118 9.96 -0.35 16.41
CA PRO A 118 11.35 -0.82 16.30
C PRO A 118 11.88 -1.49 17.57
N ALA A 119 11.56 -0.94 18.75
CA ALA A 119 11.94 -1.50 20.05
C ALA A 119 11.38 -2.92 20.33
N LYS A 120 10.38 -3.35 19.57
CA LYS A 120 9.75 -4.69 19.66
C LYS A 120 9.97 -5.53 18.40
N ALA A 121 10.66 -5.02 17.38
CA ALA A 121 10.77 -5.67 16.07
C ALA A 121 11.55 -6.99 16.15
N GLN A 122 12.75 -6.94 16.73
CA GLN A 122 13.63 -8.09 16.93
C GLN A 122 13.12 -9.00 18.05
N TYR A 123 12.55 -10.15 17.68
CA TYR A 123 12.09 -11.19 18.62
C TYR A 123 13.03 -12.40 18.69
N TRP A 124 13.98 -12.51 17.75
CA TRP A 124 14.95 -13.60 17.67
C TRP A 124 16.25 -13.37 18.46
N GLY A 125 16.34 -12.26 19.20
CA GLY A 125 17.48 -11.93 20.07
C GLY A 125 17.09 -11.70 21.53
N LYS A 126 15.83 -11.99 21.88
CA LYS A 126 15.38 -11.98 23.28
C LYS A 126 15.62 -13.37 23.87
N PRO A 127 16.20 -13.47 25.08
CA PRO A 127 16.36 -14.76 25.77
C PRO A 127 15.00 -15.45 25.98
#